data_AF-A0A7S3GQT5-F1
#
_entry.id   AF-A0A7S3GQT5-F1
#
_cell.length_a   1.000
_cell.length_b   1.000
_cell.length_c   1.000
_cell.angle_alpha   90.00
_cell.angle_beta   90.00
_cell.angle_gamma   90.00
#
_symmetry.space_group_name_H-M   'P 1'
#
loop_
_entity.id
_entity.type
_entity.pdbx_description
1 polymer ?
#
loop_
_entity_poly.entity_id
_entity_poly.type
_entity_poly.pdbx_seq_one_letter_code
_entity_poly.pdbx_strand_id
1 'polypeptide(L)'
;QRLPPSPTKAESITIAQYPTTVIGWNNHIVEQEMELLSEIAGKFRSQKTSLGLNPGSRPLGYVRHSDADNVASLRKLTTRLSRMGAMGEIKVLAEGEAEPKGTLRDVVSDRCMIFT
;
A
#
# COMPACT_ATOMS: atom_id res chain seq x y z
N GLN A 1 -2.76 -34.07 -13.75
CA GLN A 1 -1.35 -34.29 -14.12
C GLN A 1 -0.47 -33.42 -13.22
N ARG A 2 0.57 -33.97 -12.58
CA ARG A 2 1.50 -33.16 -11.74
C ARG A 2 2.56 -32.52 -12.62
N LEU A 3 2.94 -31.28 -12.29
CA LEU A 3 4.02 -30.57 -12.99
C LEU A 3 5.36 -31.31 -12.76
N PRO A 4 6.23 -31.40 -13.78
CA PRO A 4 7.55 -31.98 -13.61
C PRO A 4 8.38 -31.15 -12.61
N PRO A 5 9.28 -31.79 -11.85
CA PRO A 5 10.13 -31.08 -10.89
C PRO A 5 11.04 -30.08 -11.62
N SER A 6 11.22 -28.89 -11.04
CA SER A 6 12.12 -27.91 -11.64
C SER A 6 13.57 -28.41 -11.57
N PRO A 7 14.39 -28.13 -12.59
CA PRO A 7 15.79 -28.57 -12.62
C PRO A 7 16.64 -27.97 -11.49
N THR A 8 16.17 -26.89 -10.86
CA THR A 8 16.81 -26.19 -9.74
C THR A 8 16.29 -26.61 -8.36
N LYS A 9 15.35 -27.57 -8.29
CA LYS A 9 14.77 -28.00 -7.02
C LYS A 9 15.69 -28.99 -6.31
N ALA A 10 16.18 -28.61 -5.14
CA ALA A 10 16.88 -29.51 -4.23
C ALA A 10 15.91 -30.45 -3.50
N GLU A 11 16.37 -31.66 -3.14
CA GLU A 11 15.56 -32.66 -2.41
C GLU A 11 15.35 -32.29 -0.93
N SER A 12 16.29 -31.53 -0.36
CA SER A 12 16.22 -31.01 1.01
C SER A 12 16.78 -29.58 1.07
N ILE A 13 16.25 -28.78 2.00
CA ILE A 13 16.79 -27.44 2.29
C ILE A 13 18.23 -27.49 2.80
N THR A 14 18.66 -28.62 3.40
CA THR A 14 20.02 -28.81 3.91
C THR A 14 21.08 -28.99 2.82
N ILE A 15 20.66 -29.33 1.61
CA ILE A 15 21.54 -29.47 0.43
C ILE A 15 21.26 -28.40 -0.63
N ALA A 16 20.29 -27.52 -0.39
CA ALA A 16 19.97 -26.43 -1.29
C ALA A 16 21.10 -25.40 -1.27
N GLN A 17 21.41 -24.84 -2.45
CA GLN A 17 22.36 -23.74 -2.52
C GLN A 17 21.81 -22.53 -1.77
N TYR A 18 22.68 -21.89 -0.99
CA TYR A 18 22.30 -20.68 -0.27
C TYR A 18 21.93 -19.58 -1.26
N PRO A 19 20.85 -18.81 -1.01
CA PRO A 19 20.45 -17.73 -1.88
C PRO A 19 21.58 -16.69 -1.99
N THR A 20 21.91 -16.31 -3.22
CA THR A 20 22.90 -15.28 -3.50
C THR A 20 22.22 -13.98 -3.88
N THR A 21 22.88 -12.85 -3.61
CA THR A 21 22.35 -11.54 -3.97
C THR A 21 22.47 -11.33 -5.47
N VAL A 22 21.36 -10.99 -6.11
CA VAL A 22 21.32 -10.63 -7.53
C VAL A 22 21.08 -9.13 -7.62
N ILE A 23 22.10 -8.38 -8.03
CA ILE A 23 22.06 -6.91 -8.08
C ILE A 23 20.86 -6.42 -8.93
N GLY A 24 20.54 -7.11 -10.01
CA GLY A 24 19.43 -6.77 -10.89
C GLY A 24 18.03 -6.95 -10.29
N TRP A 25 17.91 -7.52 -9.08
CA TRP A 25 16.63 -7.61 -8.37
C TRP A 25 16.37 -6.42 -7.46
N ASN A 26 17.37 -5.57 -7.24
CA ASN A 26 17.20 -4.33 -6.47
C ASN A 26 16.51 -3.28 -7.34
N ASN A 27 15.36 -2.77 -6.90
CA ASN A 27 14.63 -1.73 -7.62
C ASN A 27 14.21 -0.61 -6.65
N HIS A 28 15.03 0.43 -6.57
CA HIS A 28 14.79 1.56 -5.67
C HIS A 28 13.49 2.31 -5.93
N ILE A 29 13.00 2.31 -7.18
CA ILE A 29 11.73 2.97 -7.53
C ILE A 29 10.58 2.23 -6.85
N VAL A 30 10.58 0.90 -6.94
CA VAL A 30 9.55 0.06 -6.30
C VAL A 30 9.63 0.14 -4.78
N GLU A 31 10.83 0.18 -4.21
CA GLU A 31 11.02 0.36 -2.76
C GLU A 31 10.42 1.68 -2.28
N GLN A 32 10.69 2.79 -2.97
CA GLN A 32 10.12 4.11 -2.62
C GLN A 32 8.60 4.15 -2.77
N GLU A 33 8.04 3.56 -3.82
CA GLU A 33 6.59 3.46 -4.01
C GLU A 33 5.93 2.66 -2.87
N MET A 34 6.56 1.56 -2.44
CA MET A 34 6.04 0.72 -1.37
C MET A 34 6.20 1.36 0.01
N GLU A 35 7.25 2.15 0.23
CA GLU A 35 7.44 2.93 1.45
C GLU A 35 6.31 3.96 1.62
N LEU A 36 6.01 4.74 0.57
CA LEU A 36 4.89 5.68 0.57
C LEU A 36 3.54 4.96 0.84
N LEU A 37 3.30 3.84 0.17
CA LEU A 37 2.07 3.05 0.39
C LEU A 37 1.95 2.54 1.82
N SER A 38 3.06 2.07 2.39
CA SER A 38 3.13 1.54 3.75
C SER A 38 2.81 2.62 4.78
N GLU A 39 3.37 3.82 4.59
CA GLU A 39 3.11 4.97 5.46
C GLU A 39 1.63 5.38 5.44
N ILE A 40 1.05 5.54 4.25
CA ILE A 40 -0.37 5.87 4.08
C ILE A 40 -1.26 4.77 4.69
N ALA A 41 -0.95 3.50 4.45
CA ALA A 41 -1.70 2.37 5.02
C ALA A 41 -1.63 2.33 6.55
N GLY A 42 -0.45 2.61 7.11
CA GLY A 42 -0.25 2.70 8.56
C GLY A 42 -1.12 3.78 9.19
N LYS A 43 -1.18 4.95 8.55
CA LYS A 43 -2.04 6.06 8.98
C LYS A 43 -3.52 5.73 8.88
N PHE A 44 -3.98 5.09 7.81
CA PHE A 44 -5.37 4.60 7.71
C PHE A 44 -5.74 3.64 8.84
N ARG A 45 -4.87 2.67 9.17
CA ARG A 45 -5.12 1.76 10.30
C ARG A 45 -5.15 2.49 11.62
N SER A 46 -4.21 3.41 11.85
CA SER A 46 -4.16 4.24 13.06
C SER A 46 -5.45 5.04 13.21
N GLN A 47 -5.87 5.73 12.14
CA GLN A 47 -7.08 6.53 12.13
C GLN A 47 -8.34 5.69 12.37
N LYS A 48 -8.41 4.50 11.77
CA LYS A 48 -9.48 3.52 12.01
C LYS A 48 -9.58 3.15 13.49
N THR A 49 -8.43 2.88 14.13
CA THR A 49 -8.37 2.58 15.56
C THR A 49 -8.79 3.79 16.40
N SER A 50 -8.31 5.00 16.07
CA SER A 50 -8.67 6.24 16.76
C SER A 50 -10.16 6.56 16.67
N LEU A 51 -10.80 6.24 15.54
CA LEU A 51 -12.24 6.40 15.33
C LEU A 51 -13.08 5.30 16.01
N GLY A 52 -12.46 4.30 16.65
CA GLY A 52 -13.15 3.20 17.30
C GLY A 52 -13.91 2.28 16.33
N LEU A 53 -13.53 2.27 15.06
CA LEU A 53 -14.18 1.45 14.05
C LEU A 53 -13.91 -0.04 14.30
N ASN A 54 -14.94 -0.87 14.10
CA ASN A 54 -14.83 -2.31 14.30
C ASN A 54 -13.67 -2.91 13.47
N PRO A 55 -12.91 -3.89 14.00
CA PRO A 55 -11.75 -4.47 13.31
C PRO A 55 -12.06 -5.00 11.90
N GLY A 56 -13.29 -5.51 11.68
CA GLY A 56 -13.77 -6.00 10.39
C GLY A 56 -14.47 -4.97 9.49
N SER A 57 -14.75 -3.76 9.98
CA SER A 57 -15.37 -2.73 9.13
C SER A 57 -14.36 -2.24 8.10
N ARG A 58 -14.81 -2.00 6.88
CA ARG A 58 -13.98 -1.53 5.76
C ARG A 58 -14.52 -0.18 5.30
N PRO A 59 -14.15 0.93 5.98
CA PRO A 59 -14.66 2.26 5.64
C PRO A 59 -14.11 2.73 4.30
N LEU A 60 -14.79 3.72 3.70
CA LEU A 60 -14.30 4.43 2.53
C LEU A 60 -13.11 5.30 2.93
N GLY A 61 -12.02 5.20 2.19
CA GLY A 61 -10.83 6.03 2.39
C GLY A 61 -10.64 6.99 1.22
N TYR A 62 -10.15 8.19 1.52
CA TYR A 62 -9.75 9.16 0.50
C TYR A 62 -8.30 9.56 0.73
N VAL A 63 -7.55 9.69 -0.36
CA VAL A 63 -6.17 10.14 -0.34
C VAL A 63 -6.04 11.35 -1.23
N ARG A 64 -5.39 12.40 -0.73
CA ARG A 64 -5.01 13.58 -1.51
C ARG A 64 -3.49 13.73 -1.44
N HIS A 65 -2.88 13.88 -2.60
CA HIS A 65 -1.45 14.11 -2.72
C HIS A 65 -1.22 15.30 -3.66
N SER A 66 -0.27 16.18 -3.33
CA SER A 66 0.04 17.38 -4.14
C SER A 66 0.83 17.06 -5.41
N ASP A 67 1.70 16.05 -5.37
CA ASP A 67 2.46 15.59 -6.54
C ASP A 67 1.62 14.73 -7.49
N ALA A 68 1.56 15.13 -8.77
CA ALA A 68 0.81 14.45 -9.83
C ALA A 68 1.38 13.05 -10.17
N ASP A 69 2.69 12.85 -10.07
CA ASP A 69 3.32 11.55 -10.38
C ASP A 69 2.93 10.51 -9.32
N ASN A 70 2.97 10.90 -8.04
CA ASN A 70 2.50 10.06 -6.94
C ASN A 70 0.99 9.81 -7.02
N VAL A 71 0.18 10.77 -7.45
CA VAL A 71 -1.26 10.55 -7.68
C VAL A 71 -1.48 9.47 -8.74
N ALA A 72 -0.71 9.47 -9.83
CA ALA A 72 -0.81 8.45 -10.87
C ALA A 72 -0.41 7.05 -10.36
N SER A 73 0.68 6.94 -9.59
CA SER A 73 1.09 5.68 -8.95
C SER A 73 0.08 5.20 -7.90
N LEU A 74 -0.45 6.10 -7.06
CA LEU A 74 -1.48 5.77 -6.08
C LEU A 74 -2.76 5.28 -6.74
N ARG A 75 -3.19 5.88 -7.86
CA ARG A 75 -4.35 5.41 -8.64
C ARG A 75 -4.18 3.98 -9.12
N LYS A 76 -3.00 3.62 -9.62
CA LYS A 76 -2.67 2.24 -10.04
C LYS A 76 -2.63 1.26 -8.86
N LEU A 77 -2.25 1.72 -7.68
CA LEU A 77 -2.02 0.88 -6.49
C LEU A 77 -3.16 0.93 -5.47
N THR A 78 -4.29 1.57 -5.78
CA THR A 78 -5.47 1.70 -4.91
C THR A 78 -5.94 0.37 -4.32
N THR A 79 -5.96 -0.72 -5.11
CA THR A 79 -6.35 -2.05 -4.63
C THR A 79 -5.39 -2.60 -3.58
N ARG A 80 -4.08 -2.35 -3.73
CA ARG A 80 -3.09 -2.77 -2.73
C ARG A 80 -3.23 -1.94 -1.47
N LEU A 81 -3.40 -0.62 -1.62
CA LEU A 81 -3.57 0.29 -0.51
C LEU A 81 -4.85 -0.01 0.29
N SER A 82 -5.96 -0.37 -0.37
CA SER A 82 -7.21 -0.80 0.30
C SER A 82 -6.98 -2.01 1.19
N ARG A 83 -6.27 -3.02 0.68
CA ARG A 83 -5.93 -4.23 1.45
C ARG A 83 -4.97 -3.93 2.59
N MET A 84 -3.93 -3.16 2.33
CA MET A 84 -2.94 -2.80 3.35
C MET A 84 -3.60 -1.96 4.45
N GLY A 85 -4.33 -0.90 4.11
CA GLY A 85 -5.02 -0.04 5.07
C GLY A 85 -6.24 -0.68 5.75
N ALA A 86 -6.66 -1.88 5.35
CA ALA A 86 -7.92 -2.50 5.77
C ALA A 86 -9.14 -1.60 5.53
N MET A 87 -9.10 -0.86 4.42
CA MET A 87 -10.16 0.04 3.94
C MET A 87 -11.04 -0.71 2.92
N GLY A 88 -12.23 -0.18 2.65
CA GLY A 88 -13.13 -0.72 1.64
C GLY A 88 -12.69 -0.29 0.25
N GLU A 89 -13.20 0.85 -0.19
CA GLU A 89 -12.80 1.50 -1.44
C GLU A 89 -11.93 2.72 -1.11
N ILE A 90 -10.84 2.90 -1.86
CA ILE A 90 -9.98 4.07 -1.74
C ILE A 90 -10.11 4.92 -2.99
N LYS A 91 -10.47 6.20 -2.80
CA LYS A 91 -10.57 7.19 -3.88
C LYS A 91 -9.43 8.20 -3.76
N VAL A 92 -8.77 8.48 -4.88
CA VAL A 92 -7.69 9.46 -4.95
C VAL A 92 -8.27 10.78 -5.43
N LEU A 93 -8.31 11.78 -4.54
CA LEU A 93 -8.83 13.12 -4.81
C LEU A 93 -7.76 13.97 -5.51
N ALA A 94 -8.21 14.85 -6.41
CA ALA A 94 -7.33 15.83 -7.05
C ALA A 94 -6.96 16.99 -6.09
N GLU A 95 -5.87 17.69 -6.38
CA GLU A 95 -5.48 18.91 -5.67
C GLU A 95 -6.54 20.00 -5.93
N GLY A 96 -7.32 20.33 -4.90
CA GLY A 96 -8.43 21.30 -4.97
C GLY A 96 -9.84 20.71 -5.01
N GLU A 97 -10.00 19.39 -5.02
CA GLU A 97 -11.33 18.75 -4.91
C GLU A 97 -11.88 18.91 -3.48
N ALA A 98 -13.19 19.17 -3.34
CA ALA A 98 -13.81 19.46 -2.05
C ALA A 98 -13.58 18.33 -1.03
N GLU A 99 -13.31 18.69 0.22
CA GLU A 99 -13.16 17.70 1.30
C GLU A 99 -14.47 16.91 1.47
N PRO A 100 -14.41 15.56 1.49
CA PRO A 100 -15.62 14.75 1.62
C PRO A 100 -16.29 15.04 2.96
N LYS A 101 -17.59 15.38 2.92
CA LYS A 101 -18.36 15.78 4.10
C LYS A 101 -18.38 14.66 5.15
N GLY A 102 -18.04 14.99 6.39
CA GLY A 102 -18.09 14.07 7.53
C GLY A 102 -16.89 13.13 7.65
N THR A 103 -15.77 13.42 6.99
CA THR A 103 -14.52 12.66 7.11
C THR A 103 -13.55 13.32 8.09
N LEU A 104 -12.79 12.50 8.82
CA LEU A 104 -11.68 12.98 9.65
C LEU A 104 -10.45 13.16 8.76
N ARG A 105 -9.80 14.31 8.84
CA ARG A 105 -8.55 14.59 8.14
C ARG A 105 -7.36 14.18 8.99
N ASP A 106 -6.42 13.45 8.40
CA ASP A 106 -5.10 13.20 9.00
C ASP A 106 -4.00 13.51 7.98
N VAL A 107 -2.84 13.94 8.49
CA VAL A 107 -1.67 14.32 7.68
C VAL A 107 -0.66 13.18 7.75
N VAL A 108 -0.37 12.59 6.59
CA VAL A 108 0.62 11.53 6.45
C VAL A 108 2.01 12.14 6.29
N SER A 109 2.12 13.16 5.44
CA SER A 109 3.35 13.92 5.19
C SER A 109 2.98 15.36 4.78
N ASP A 110 3.93 16.28 4.70
CA ASP A 110 3.71 17.69 4.31
C ASP A 110 2.94 17.83 2.99
N ARG A 111 3.01 16.81 2.13
CA ARG A 111 2.44 16.75 0.79
C ARG A 111 1.29 15.75 0.62
N CYS A 112 0.98 14.95 1.64
CA CYS A 112 0.01 13.85 1.58
C CYS A 112 -0.98 13.91 2.75
N MET A 113 -2.27 13.95 2.42
CA MET A 113 -3.38 13.99 3.38
C MET A 113 -4.31 12.80 3.14
N ILE A 114 -4.84 12.24 4.22
CA ILE A 114 -5.84 11.17 4.18
C ILE A 114 -7.13 11.63 4.84
N PHE A 115 -8.23 11.05 4.36
CA PHE A 115 -9.55 11.28 4.91
C PHE A 115 -10.27 9.94 5.07
N THR A 116 -10.87 9.71 6.23
CA THR A 116 -11.59 8.46 6.56
C THR A 116 -12.86 8.75 7.32
#